data_AF-A0A537KHG7-F1
#
_entry.id   AF-A0A537KHG7-F1
#
_cell.length_a   1.000
_cell.length_b   1.000
_cell.length_c   1.000
_cell.angle_alpha   90.00
_cell.angle_beta   90.00
_cell.angle_gamma   90.00
#
_symmetry.space_group_name_H-M   'P 1'
#
loop_
_entity.id
_entity.type
_entity.pdbx_description
1 polymer ?
#
loop_
_entity_poly.entity_id
_entity_poly.type
_entity_poly.pdbx_seq_one_letter_code
_entity_poly.pdbx_strand_id
1 'polypeptide(L)'
;DVLYSGTVAAAMEGLAAGVPSIAVSYGSFDLEYLESHRDGLRRLIERIVQRNDFPPETLLNVNLPPIAGDEVKGARITHLGSRVFHEEIARMKDPWGREIYWIGGGHVTWSGGADSDFQAVQEGFVSVTPLHVDLTNYKLIEVVRSWNLGT
;
A
#
# COMPACT_ATOMS: atom_id res chain seq x y z
N ASP A 1 -6.03 -0.84 -1.87
CA ASP A 1 -5.62 -1.15 -0.48
C ASP A 1 -5.08 0.08 0.26
N VAL A 2 -4.14 0.85 -0.31
CA VAL A 2 -3.57 2.03 0.35
C VAL A 2 -4.61 3.02 0.92
N LEU A 3 -5.64 3.38 0.16
CA LEU A 3 -6.65 4.37 0.57
C LEU A 3 -7.49 3.95 1.79
N TYR A 4 -7.55 2.65 2.09
CA TYR A 4 -8.31 2.10 3.21
C TYR A 4 -7.41 1.52 4.31
N SER A 5 -6.09 1.65 4.16
CA SER A 5 -5.11 1.08 5.08
C SER A 5 -4.90 1.99 6.27
N GLY A 6 -5.26 1.52 7.46
CA GLY A 6 -4.92 2.21 8.72
C GLY A 6 -3.41 2.37 8.92
N THR A 7 -2.59 1.42 8.46
CA THR A 7 -1.13 1.49 8.54
C THR A 7 -0.57 2.63 7.69
N VAL A 8 -1.10 2.79 6.46
CA VAL A 8 -0.67 3.91 5.60
C VAL A 8 -1.23 5.24 6.10
N ALA A 9 -2.48 5.25 6.58
CA ALA A 9 -3.08 6.45 7.17
C ALA A 9 -2.25 6.99 8.35
N ALA A 10 -1.74 6.12 9.23
CA ALA A 10 -0.85 6.54 10.31
C ALA A 10 0.46 7.18 9.80
N ALA A 11 1.04 6.66 8.72
CA ALA A 11 2.21 7.28 8.09
C ALA A 11 1.87 8.61 7.39
N MET A 12 0.66 8.73 6.83
CA MET A 12 0.17 10.00 6.27
C MET A 12 0.04 11.08 7.34
N GLU A 13 -0.45 10.75 8.54
CA GLU A 13 -0.52 11.69 9.67
C GLU A 13 0.87 12.17 10.11
N GLY A 14 1.85 11.26 10.16
CA GLY A 14 3.25 11.64 10.41
C GLY A 14 3.79 12.60 9.36
N LEU A 15 3.51 12.35 8.08
CA LEU A 15 3.88 13.24 6.99
C LEU A 15 3.19 14.61 7.09
N ALA A 16 1.91 14.64 7.45
CA ALA A 16 1.15 15.88 7.67
C ALA A 16 1.72 16.71 8.84
N ALA A 17 2.29 16.05 9.85
CA ALA A 17 3.03 16.69 10.94
C ALA A 17 4.45 17.14 10.54
N GLY A 18 4.86 16.96 9.28
CA GLY A 18 6.19 17.31 8.77
C GLY A 18 7.27 16.29 9.08
N VAL A 19 6.90 15.06 9.47
CA VAL A 19 7.83 13.98 9.83
C VAL A 19 7.87 12.95 8.69
N PRO A 20 9.04 12.71 8.07
CA PRO A 20 9.20 11.62 7.10
C PRO A 20 8.73 10.29 7.70
N SER A 21 7.88 9.58 6.97
CA SER A 21 7.13 8.44 7.51
C SER A 21 7.20 7.25 6.58
N ILE A 22 7.23 6.05 7.18
CA ILE A 22 7.30 4.76 6.48
C ILE A 22 6.18 3.88 7.01
N ALA A 23 5.31 3.40 6.12
CA ALA A 23 4.34 2.37 6.42
C ALA A 23 4.94 1.01 6.06
N VAL A 24 4.91 0.05 6.98
CA VAL A 24 5.40 -1.32 6.72
C VAL A 24 4.26 -2.31 6.91
N SER A 25 4.02 -3.12 5.89
CA SER A 25 3.00 -4.16 5.86
C SER A 25 3.62 -5.52 5.53
N TYR A 26 3.06 -6.59 6.09
CA TYR A 26 3.45 -7.97 5.83
C TYR A 26 2.28 -8.73 5.22
N GLY A 27 2.52 -9.39 4.08
CA GLY A 27 1.47 -10.01 3.26
C GLY A 27 0.93 -11.35 3.75
N SER A 28 1.17 -11.73 5.02
CA SER A 28 0.75 -13.03 5.58
C SER A 28 0.48 -12.91 7.09
N PHE A 29 0.00 -14.01 7.69
CA PHE A 29 -0.19 -14.16 9.13
C PHE A 29 0.87 -15.07 9.78
N ASP A 30 1.84 -15.54 9.00
CA ASP A 30 2.94 -16.37 9.49
C ASP A 30 3.93 -15.53 10.31
N LEU A 31 3.94 -15.74 11.62
CA LEU A 31 4.78 -14.99 12.55
C LEU A 31 6.25 -15.41 12.50
N GLU A 32 6.55 -16.66 12.11
CA GLU A 32 7.93 -17.14 12.00
C GLU A 32 8.62 -16.46 10.81
N TYR A 33 7.93 -16.41 9.68
CA TYR A 33 8.40 -15.66 8.52
C TYR A 33 8.51 -14.18 8.83
N LEU A 34 7.53 -13.57 9.51
CA LEU A 34 7.64 -12.17 9.91
C LEU A 34 8.89 -11.91 10.77
N GLU A 35 9.17 -12.76 11.75
CA GLU A 35 10.34 -12.62 12.62
C GLU A 35 11.66 -12.71 11.82
N SER A 36 11.72 -13.62 10.84
CA SER A 36 12.90 -13.79 9.98
C SER A 36 13.22 -12.55 9.11
N HIS A 37 12.25 -11.65 8.88
CA HIS A 37 12.49 -10.40 8.16
C HIS A 37 13.22 -9.32 8.98
N ARG A 38 13.31 -9.48 10.31
CA ARG A 38 13.77 -8.43 11.24
C ARG A 38 15.07 -7.76 10.80
N ASP A 39 16.09 -8.55 10.50
CA ASP A 39 17.41 -8.03 10.15
C ASP A 39 17.44 -7.38 8.75
N GLY A 40 16.71 -7.95 7.79
CA GLY A 40 16.57 -7.37 6.45
C GLY A 40 15.85 -6.02 6.50
N LEU A 41 14.73 -5.97 7.24
CA LEU A 41 13.95 -4.76 7.44
C LEU A 41 14.75 -3.70 8.19
N ARG A 42 15.46 -4.07 9.27
CA ARG A 42 16.33 -3.14 10.00
C ARG A 42 17.36 -2.48 9.07
N ARG A 43 18.08 -3.27 8.26
CA ARG A 43 19.05 -2.73 7.30
C ARG A 43 18.41 -1.82 6.25
N LEU A 44 17.21 -2.16 5.78
CA LEU A 44 16.47 -1.33 4.83
C LEU A 44 16.11 0.02 5.45
N ILE A 45 15.50 0.01 6.64
CA ILE A 45 15.09 1.22 7.34
C ILE A 45 16.31 2.09 7.68
N GLU A 46 17.40 1.50 8.21
CA GLU A 46 18.66 2.21 8.48
C GLU A 46 19.18 2.95 7.24
N ARG A 47 19.17 2.31 6.07
CA ARG A 47 19.59 2.94 4.81
C ARG A 47 18.67 4.09 4.39
N ILE A 48 17.37 3.97 4.62
CA ILE A 48 16.38 5.02 4.27
C ILE A 48 16.57 6.23 5.18
N VAL A 49 16.65 6.04 6.50
CA VAL A 49 16.72 7.15 7.47
C VAL A 49 18.06 7.89 7.43
N GLN A 50 19.11 7.27 6.87
CA GLN A 50 20.42 7.91 6.65
C GLN A 50 20.47 8.77 5.38
N ARG A 51 19.39 8.82 4.58
CA ARG A 51 19.34 9.66 3.37
C ARG A 51 19.17 11.13 3.75
N ASN A 52 20.14 11.95 3.34
CA ASN A 52 20.07 13.41 3.47
C ASN A 52 19.18 14.05 2.40
N ASP A 53 18.76 13.29 1.38
CA ASP A 53 17.95 13.72 0.24
C ASP A 53 16.58 13.04 0.22
N PHE A 54 16.05 12.66 1.39
CA PHE A 54 14.70 12.12 1.49
C PHE A 54 13.71 13.18 0.94
N PRO A 55 12.95 12.88 -0.13
CA PRO A 55 12.14 13.89 -0.79
C PRO A 55 11.09 14.49 0.17
N PRO A 56 10.86 15.81 0.12
CA PRO A 56 9.79 16.42 0.90
C PRO A 56 8.44 15.84 0.50
N GLU A 57 7.46 15.94 1.42
CA GLU A 57 6.06 15.55 1.15
C GLU A 57 5.89 14.11 0.65
N THR A 58 6.82 13.22 1.03
CA THR A 58 6.85 11.82 0.60
C THR A 58 6.73 10.89 1.79
N LEU A 59 5.93 9.82 1.64
CA LEU A 59 5.91 8.68 2.53
C LEU A 59 6.31 7.42 1.75
N LEU A 60 6.95 6.46 2.40
CA LEU A 60 7.28 5.17 1.76
C LEU A 60 6.33 4.09 2.25
N ASN A 61 5.63 3.44 1.32
CA ASN A 61 4.88 2.22 1.60
C ASN A 61 5.74 0.99 1.29
N VAL A 62 6.01 0.19 2.31
CA VAL A 62 6.87 -0.99 2.24
C VAL A 62 6.03 -2.25 2.45
N ASN A 63 6.10 -3.19 1.51
CA ASN A 63 5.42 -4.49 1.62
C ASN A 63 6.45 -5.62 1.63
N LEU A 64 6.38 -6.46 2.67
CA LEU A 64 7.22 -7.65 2.83
C LEU A 64 6.56 -8.88 2.19
N PRO A 65 7.31 -9.71 1.44
CA PRO A 65 6.78 -10.91 0.82
C PRO A 65 6.47 -12.01 1.85
N PRO A 66 5.49 -12.90 1.59
CA PRO A 66 5.08 -13.95 2.50
C PRO A 66 5.99 -15.19 2.43
N ILE A 67 7.30 -14.99 2.50
CA ILE A 67 8.35 -16.03 2.45
C ILE A 67 9.33 -15.85 3.62
N ALA A 68 10.29 -16.77 3.81
CA ALA A 68 11.30 -16.57 4.83
C ALA A 68 12.24 -15.41 4.47
N GLY A 69 12.70 -14.67 5.49
CA GLY A 69 13.49 -13.44 5.32
C GLY A 69 14.85 -13.64 4.64
N ASP A 70 15.41 -14.86 4.72
CA ASP A 70 16.61 -15.29 4.03
C ASP A 70 16.39 -15.69 2.57
N GLU A 71 15.13 -15.92 2.16
CA GLU A 71 14.72 -16.16 0.77
C GLU A 71 14.38 -14.87 0.00
N VAL A 72 14.31 -13.73 0.71
CA VAL A 72 14.04 -12.42 0.11
C VAL A 72 15.13 -12.03 -0.88
N LYS A 73 14.74 -11.78 -2.13
CA LYS A 73 15.67 -11.52 -3.26
C LYS A 73 16.24 -10.10 -3.27
N GLY A 74 15.72 -9.21 -2.43
CA GLY A 74 16.11 -7.81 -2.34
C GLY A 74 14.89 -6.88 -2.25
N ALA A 75 15.13 -5.59 -2.46
CA ALA A 75 14.08 -4.57 -2.53
C ALA A 75 13.93 -4.02 -3.96
N ARG A 76 12.70 -3.71 -4.37
CA ARG A 76 12.39 -3.04 -5.64
C ARG A 76 11.59 -1.77 -5.36
N ILE A 77 11.93 -0.72 -6.11
CA ILE A 77 11.10 0.49 -6.15
C ILE A 77 9.92 0.20 -7.08
N THR A 78 8.72 0.45 -6.60
CA THR A 78 7.49 0.05 -7.28
C THR A 78 6.51 1.21 -7.39
N HIS A 79 5.51 1.06 -8.26
CA HIS A 79 4.31 1.88 -8.25
C HIS A 79 3.13 1.11 -7.65
N LEU A 80 2.07 1.81 -7.26
CA LEU A 80 0.85 1.14 -6.80
C LEU A 80 0.23 0.32 -7.94
N GLY A 81 0.00 -0.96 -7.68
CA GLY A 81 -0.95 -1.77 -8.41
C GLY A 81 -2.38 -1.37 -8.06
N SER A 82 -3.32 -1.72 -8.93
CA SER A 82 -4.75 -1.57 -8.69
C SER A 82 -5.38 -2.94 -8.48
N ARG A 83 -6.06 -3.05 -7.34
CA ARG A 83 -6.83 -4.21 -6.95
C ARG A 83 -8.28 -3.97 -7.31
N VAL A 84 -8.83 -4.80 -8.20
CA VAL A 84 -10.24 -4.76 -8.56
C VAL A 84 -10.91 -5.93 -7.88
N PHE A 85 -11.89 -5.61 -7.05
CA PHE A 85 -12.66 -6.59 -6.34
C PHE A 85 -14.00 -6.83 -7.02
N HIS A 86 -14.40 -8.08 -7.09
CA HIS A 86 -15.65 -8.53 -7.71
C HIS A 86 -16.47 -9.28 -6.68
N GLU A 87 -17.79 -9.06 -6.67
CA GLU A 87 -18.73 -9.78 -5.78
C GLU A 87 -18.42 -9.62 -4.28
N GLU A 88 -18.00 -8.43 -3.85
CA GLU A 88 -17.58 -8.17 -2.46
C GLU A 88 -18.68 -8.14 -1.42
N ILE A 89 -19.96 -8.17 -1.81
CA ILE A 89 -21.06 -8.05 -0.86
C ILE A 89 -21.81 -9.38 -0.78
N ALA A 90 -21.58 -10.11 0.31
CA ALA A 90 -22.30 -11.34 0.61
C ALA A 90 -23.54 -11.02 1.46
N ARG A 91 -24.74 -11.38 0.97
CA ARG A 91 -25.98 -11.31 1.76
C ARG A 91 -26.09 -12.54 2.66
N MET A 92 -26.32 -12.33 3.94
CA MET A 92 -26.43 -13.40 4.95
C MET A 92 -27.57 -13.12 5.92
N LYS A 93 -27.85 -14.06 6.82
CA LYS A 93 -28.75 -13.88 7.95
C LYS A 93 -27.99 -13.99 9.26
N ASP A 94 -28.35 -13.15 10.21
CA ASP A 94 -27.88 -13.28 11.59
C ASP A 94 -28.62 -14.42 12.35
N PRO A 95 -28.21 -14.75 13.59
CA PRO A 95 -28.86 -15.80 14.38
C PRO A 95 -30.35 -15.59 14.68
N TRP A 96 -30.87 -14.38 14.50
CA TRP A 96 -32.27 -14.02 14.71
C TRP A 96 -33.05 -13.89 13.38
N GLY A 97 -32.43 -14.27 12.26
CA GLY A 97 -33.03 -14.24 10.93
C GLY A 97 -33.07 -12.86 10.26
N ARG A 98 -32.44 -11.84 10.84
CA ARG A 98 -32.33 -10.50 10.24
C ARG A 98 -31.29 -10.52 9.13
N GLU A 99 -31.54 -9.74 8.10
CA GLU A 99 -30.61 -9.64 6.97
C GLU A 99 -29.39 -8.82 7.35
N ILE A 100 -28.22 -9.34 7.00
CA ILE A 100 -26.93 -8.67 7.17
C ILE A 100 -26.14 -8.75 5.86
N TYR A 101 -25.25 -7.78 5.66
CA TYR A 101 -24.39 -7.70 4.49
C TYR A 101 -22.94 -7.72 4.95
N TRP A 102 -22.15 -8.64 4.39
CA TRP A 102 -20.73 -8.77 4.69
C TRP A 102 -19.90 -8.24 3.52
N ILE A 103 -18.95 -7.35 3.81
CA ILE A 103 -17.97 -6.88 2.84
C ILE A 103 -16.79 -7.86 2.86
N GLY A 104 -16.67 -8.66 1.81
CA GLY A 104 -15.66 -9.71 1.63
C GLY A 104 -16.25 -10.99 1.03
N GLY A 105 -15.39 -11.94 0.68
CA GLY A 105 -15.79 -13.24 0.10
C GLY A 105 -15.86 -13.28 -1.43
N GLY A 106 -15.68 -12.12 -2.08
CA GLY A 106 -15.50 -12.01 -3.51
C GLY A 106 -14.11 -12.47 -3.99
N HIS A 107 -13.88 -12.36 -5.30
CA HIS A 107 -12.57 -12.63 -5.90
C HIS A 107 -11.87 -11.33 -6.29
N VAL A 108 -10.54 -11.41 -6.34
CA VAL A 108 -9.69 -10.27 -6.55
C VAL A 108 -8.87 -10.47 -7.81
N THR A 109 -8.95 -9.48 -8.69
CA THR A 109 -8.03 -9.35 -9.82
C THR A 109 -7.05 -8.21 -9.56
N TRP A 110 -5.79 -8.46 -9.86
CA TRP A 110 -4.74 -7.46 -9.78
C TRP A 110 -4.44 -6.91 -11.17
N SER A 111 -4.18 -5.62 -11.22
CA SER A 111 -3.69 -4.91 -12.39
C SER A 111 -2.52 -4.03 -11.98
N GLY A 112 -1.56 -3.87 -12.86
CA GLY A 112 -0.28 -3.25 -12.54
C GLY A 112 0.77 -3.92 -13.41
N GLY A 113 1.65 -3.13 -14.03
CA GLY A 113 2.72 -3.68 -14.85
C GLY A 113 3.70 -4.52 -14.04
N ALA A 114 4.77 -4.98 -14.70
CA ALA A 114 5.84 -5.75 -14.09
C ALA A 114 6.50 -5.05 -12.88
N ASP A 115 6.43 -3.71 -12.84
CA ASP A 115 7.04 -2.88 -11.78
C ASP A 115 6.04 -2.49 -10.66
N SER A 116 4.89 -3.18 -10.57
CA SER A 116 3.92 -2.94 -9.51
C SER A 116 4.35 -3.54 -8.17
N ASP A 117 3.86 -2.95 -7.09
CA ASP A 117 4.07 -3.40 -5.71
C ASP A 117 3.67 -4.87 -5.49
N PHE A 118 2.48 -5.24 -5.97
CA PHE A 118 1.96 -6.61 -5.90
C PHE A 118 2.86 -7.61 -6.62
N GLN A 119 3.30 -7.28 -7.85
CA GLN A 119 4.16 -8.18 -8.63
C GLN A 119 5.51 -8.40 -7.93
N ALA A 120 6.12 -7.34 -7.40
CA ALA A 120 7.38 -7.46 -6.66
C ALA A 120 7.24 -8.39 -5.44
N VAL A 121 6.15 -8.25 -4.67
CA VAL A 121 5.85 -9.10 -3.52
C VAL A 121 5.65 -10.57 -3.93
N GLN A 122 4.89 -10.83 -5.00
CA GLN A 122 4.70 -12.18 -5.53
C GLN A 122 6.01 -12.83 -6.00
N GLU A 123 6.93 -12.03 -6.54
CA GLU A 123 8.23 -12.52 -7.00
C GLU A 123 9.26 -12.70 -5.88
N GLY A 124 8.91 -12.41 -4.62
CA GLY A 124 9.79 -12.57 -3.46
C GLY A 124 10.72 -11.37 -3.22
N PHE A 125 10.33 -10.18 -3.67
CA PHE A 125 11.02 -8.93 -3.37
C PHE A 125 10.23 -8.11 -2.33
N VAL A 126 10.95 -7.32 -1.53
CA VAL A 126 10.34 -6.24 -0.77
C VAL A 126 9.94 -5.13 -1.75
N SER A 127 8.68 -4.75 -1.75
CA SER A 127 8.21 -3.59 -2.51
C SER A 127 8.41 -2.32 -1.68
N VAL A 128 8.92 -1.27 -2.31
CA VAL A 128 9.04 0.07 -1.74
C VAL A 128 8.41 1.07 -2.72
N THR A 129 7.24 1.59 -2.37
CA THR A 129 6.50 2.54 -3.20
C THR A 129 6.54 3.93 -2.56
N PRO A 130 7.12 4.95 -3.21
CA PRO A 130 6.98 6.33 -2.77
C PRO A 130 5.56 6.83 -3.04
N LEU A 131 4.94 7.41 -2.02
CA LEU A 131 3.58 7.97 -2.08
C LEU A 131 3.60 9.44 -1.65
N HIS A 132 2.63 10.19 -2.17
CA HIS A 132 2.32 11.56 -1.77
C HIS A 132 0.86 11.64 -1.32
N VAL A 133 0.53 12.64 -0.49
CA VAL A 133 -0.83 12.83 0.04
C VAL A 133 -1.69 13.74 -0.85
N ASP A 134 -1.06 14.50 -1.74
CA ASP A 134 -1.79 15.37 -2.67
C ASP A 134 -2.56 14.55 -3.71
N LEU A 135 -3.89 14.47 -3.54
CA LEU A 135 -4.77 13.74 -4.45
C LEU A 135 -5.20 14.56 -5.68
N THR A 136 -4.72 15.80 -5.82
CA THR A 136 -5.07 16.66 -6.94
C THR A 136 -4.59 16.04 -8.25
N ASN A 137 -5.53 15.73 -9.15
CA ASN A 137 -5.17 15.33 -10.50
C ASN A 137 -4.82 16.55 -11.35
N TYR A 138 -3.59 17.07 -11.18
CA TYR A 138 -3.11 18.28 -11.84
C TYR A 138 -3.28 18.27 -13.37
N LYS A 139 -3.22 17.10 -14.01
CA LYS A 139 -3.39 16.95 -15.46
C LYS A 139 -4.79 17.31 -15.95
N LEU A 140 -5.79 17.26 -15.07
CA LEU A 140 -7.18 17.53 -15.43
C LEU A 140 -7.66 18.94 -15.03
N ILE A 141 -6.82 19.74 -14.37
CA ILE A 141 -7.21 21.09 -13.93
C ILE A 141 -7.70 21.95 -15.10
N GLU A 142 -6.94 22.00 -16.20
CA GLU A 142 -7.34 22.79 -17.38
C GLU A 142 -8.60 22.25 -18.07
N VAL A 143 -8.78 20.93 -18.06
CA VAL A 143 -9.99 20.29 -18.59
C VAL A 143 -11.21 20.76 -17.80
N VAL A 144 -11.15 20.72 -16.47
CA VAL A 144 -12.26 21.16 -15.62
C VAL A 144 -12.46 22.68 -15.70
N ARG A 145 -11.39 23.49 -15.82
CA ARG A 145 -11.49 24.94 -16.05
C ARG A 145 -12.25 25.27 -17.33
N SER A 146 -12.01 24.52 -18.40
CA SER A 146 -12.69 24.74 -19.69
C SER A 146 -14.19 24.49 -19.68
N TRP A 147 -14.73 23.86 -18.62
CA TRP A 147 -16.17 23.68 -18.46
C TRP A 147 -16.90 24.98 -18.14
N ASN A 148 -16.17 26.07 -17.86
CA ASN A 148 -16.73 27.40 -17.58
C ASN A 148 -17.87 27.32 -16.54
N LEU A 149 -17.62 26.63 -15.42
CA LEU A 149 -18.62 26.40 -14.37
C LEU A 149 -19.01 27.70 -13.61
N GLY A 150 -18.28 28.79 -13.85
CA GLY A 150 -18.71 30.12 -13.44
C GLY A 150 -19.83 30.60 -14.35
N THR A 151 -21.00 30.89 -13.76
CA THR A 151 -22.05 31.71 -14.38
C THR A 151 -21.50 33.04 -14.88
#